data_AF-A0A915AFS8-F1
#
_entry.id   AF-A0A915AFS8-F1
#
_cell.length_a   1.000
_cell.length_b   1.000
_cell.length_c   1.000
_cell.angle_alpha   90.00
_cell.angle_beta   90.00
_cell.angle_gamma   90.00
#
_symmetry.space_group_name_H-M   'P 1'
#
loop_
_entity.id
_entity.type
_entity.pdbx_description
1 polymer ?
#
loop_
_entity_poly.entity_id
_entity_poly.type
_entity_poly.pdbx_seq_one_letter_code
_entity_poly.pdbx_strand_id
1 'polypeptide(L)'
;MEGSTSGQTTSASSKLAINRRRQEGNPVLKYIRNVPFEWADIKADFEAGKEMGILYLSLKWHKLHPGYIETRMNSDGADYIIKQIQRAVDLLCGIRSISTSDAQRLIGTFGSIAAIANADIERLSLCPGLGPVKAENIFTFFRIPFIKT
;
A
#
# COMPACT_ATOMS: atom_id res chain seq x y z
N MET A 1 -42.29 -23.74 24.45
CA MET A 1 -41.58 -24.86 23.80
C MET A 1 -41.51 -24.50 22.32
N GLU A 2 -40.61 -23.58 21.95
CA GLU A 2 -39.21 -23.86 21.56
C GLU A 2 -39.15 -24.72 20.28
N GLY A 3 -38.53 -24.31 19.17
CA GLY A 3 -37.72 -23.11 18.96
C GLY A 3 -37.35 -22.90 17.48
N SER A 4 -37.15 -21.63 17.15
CA SER A 4 -36.24 -21.17 16.11
C SER A 4 -34.80 -21.38 16.61
N THR A 5 -33.86 -21.75 15.73
CA THR A 5 -32.60 -21.00 15.50
C THR A 5 -31.74 -21.78 14.49
N SER A 6 -31.67 -21.24 13.28
CA SER A 6 -30.59 -21.45 12.33
C SER A 6 -29.27 -20.95 12.92
N GLY A 7 -28.40 -21.88 13.32
CA GLY A 7 -27.03 -21.59 13.73
C GLY A 7 -26.04 -22.20 12.75
N GLN A 8 -25.81 -21.57 11.60
CA GLN A 8 -24.59 -21.83 10.84
C GLN A 8 -23.45 -21.04 11.48
N THR A 9 -22.70 -21.68 12.35
CA THR A 9 -21.36 -21.22 12.76
C THR A 9 -20.41 -21.47 11.60
N THR A 10 -20.33 -20.55 10.64
CA THR A 10 -19.30 -20.59 9.60
C THR A 10 -17.97 -20.13 10.19
N SER A 11 -17.14 -21.10 10.59
CA SER A 11 -15.69 -20.92 10.72
C SER A 11 -15.17 -20.32 9.41
N ALA A 12 -14.68 -19.08 9.46
CA ALA A 12 -14.11 -18.39 8.30
C ALA A 12 -12.79 -19.07 7.89
N SER A 13 -12.89 -20.10 7.05
CA SER A 13 -11.77 -20.66 6.31
C SER A 13 -11.15 -19.52 5.49
N SER A 14 -9.92 -19.13 5.80
CA SER A 14 -9.15 -18.13 5.05
C SER A 14 -8.82 -18.68 3.65
N LYS A 15 -9.75 -18.54 2.71
CA LYS A 15 -9.56 -18.90 1.32
C LYS A 15 -8.94 -17.74 0.54
N LEU A 16 -8.16 -18.07 -0.48
CA LEU A 16 -7.68 -17.12 -1.47
C LEU A 16 -8.78 -16.88 -2.51
N ALA A 17 -9.31 -15.68 -2.61
CA ALA A 17 -10.23 -15.32 -3.68
C ALA A 17 -9.44 -14.96 -4.95
N ILE A 18 -9.85 -15.51 -6.10
CA ILE A 18 -9.15 -15.34 -7.37
C ILE A 18 -10.08 -14.73 -8.41
N ASN A 19 -9.60 -13.69 -9.09
CA ASN A 19 -10.35 -13.02 -10.14
C ASN A 19 -10.50 -13.92 -11.36
N ARG A 20 -11.71 -14.46 -11.55
CA ARG A 20 -11.96 -15.37 -12.67
C ARG A 20 -11.67 -14.74 -14.03
N ARG A 21 -12.13 -13.51 -14.26
CA ARG A 21 -12.00 -12.86 -15.57
C ARG A 21 -10.55 -12.58 -15.98
N ARG A 22 -9.65 -12.44 -15.00
CA ARG A 22 -8.25 -12.03 -15.24
C ARG A 22 -7.23 -13.14 -15.03
N GLN A 23 -7.52 -14.08 -14.15
CA GLN A 23 -6.56 -15.10 -13.71
C GLN A 23 -6.93 -16.51 -14.19
N GLU A 24 -8.09 -16.71 -14.83
CA GLU A 24 -8.40 -17.97 -15.52
C GLU A 24 -7.34 -18.25 -16.58
N GLY A 25 -6.67 -19.41 -16.47
CA GLY A 25 -5.56 -19.79 -17.34
C GLY A 25 -4.16 -19.30 -16.91
N ASN A 26 -4.03 -18.56 -15.80
CA ASN A 26 -2.70 -18.17 -15.32
C ASN A 26 -1.91 -19.41 -14.83
N PRO A 27 -0.73 -19.71 -15.41
CA PRO A 27 0.05 -20.88 -15.03
C PRO A 27 0.56 -20.83 -13.58
N VAL A 28 0.51 -19.68 -12.89
CA VAL A 28 0.86 -19.57 -11.48
C VAL A 28 -0.07 -20.40 -10.58
N LEU A 29 -1.32 -20.61 -11.01
CA LEU A 29 -2.35 -21.29 -10.22
C LEU A 29 -1.96 -22.72 -9.84
N LYS A 30 -1.21 -23.43 -10.70
CA LYS A 30 -0.73 -24.81 -10.44
C LYS A 30 0.30 -24.91 -9.30
N TYR A 31 0.85 -23.77 -8.88
CA TYR A 31 1.83 -23.69 -7.80
C TYR A 31 1.20 -23.26 -6.47
N ILE A 32 -0.08 -22.89 -6.44
CA ILE A 32 -0.81 -22.57 -5.22
C ILE A 32 -1.28 -23.88 -4.58
N ARG A 33 -0.61 -24.33 -3.50
CA ARG A 33 -0.85 -25.65 -2.87
C ARG A 33 -1.30 -25.61 -1.42
N ASN A 34 -0.91 -24.58 -0.68
CA ASN A 34 -1.08 -24.54 0.78
C ASN A 34 -2.29 -23.70 1.24
N VAL A 35 -3.07 -23.17 0.30
CA VAL A 35 -4.24 -22.35 0.58
C VAL A 35 -5.38 -22.78 -0.34
N PRO A 36 -6.58 -23.10 0.20
CA PRO A 36 -7.75 -23.30 -0.64
C PRO A 36 -8.09 -22.00 -1.35
N PHE A 37 -8.51 -22.08 -2.60
CA PHE A 37 -8.91 -20.90 -3.36
C PHE A 37 -10.29 -21.07 -3.98
N GLU A 38 -10.94 -19.94 -4.26
CA GLU A 38 -12.23 -19.91 -4.95
C GLU A 38 -12.24 -18.81 -6.01
N TRP A 39 -13.02 -19.04 -7.06
CA TRP A 39 -13.28 -18.01 -8.06
C TRP A 39 -14.25 -16.99 -7.50
N ALA A 40 -13.85 -15.72 -7.54
CA ALA A 40 -14.63 -14.61 -7.01
C ALA A 40 -14.68 -13.45 -8.02
N ASP A 41 -15.74 -12.64 -7.91
CA ASP A 41 -15.86 -11.37 -8.64
C ASP A 41 -15.24 -10.26 -7.80
N ILE A 42 -13.91 -10.18 -7.86
CA ILE A 42 -13.08 -9.24 -7.10
C ILE A 42 -12.42 -8.24 -8.04
N LYS A 43 -12.02 -7.07 -7.52
CA LYS A 43 -11.28 -6.08 -8.31
C LYS A 43 -9.83 -6.50 -8.53
N ALA A 44 -9.11 -6.83 -7.46
CA ALA A 44 -7.73 -7.33 -7.53
C ALA A 44 -7.60 -8.63 -8.34
N ASP A 45 -6.37 -9.07 -8.61
CA ASP A 45 -6.14 -10.36 -9.26
C ASP A 45 -6.29 -11.51 -8.27
N PHE A 46 -5.82 -11.30 -7.04
CA PHE A 46 -5.99 -12.21 -5.92
C PHE A 46 -6.32 -11.42 -4.65
N GLU A 47 -7.14 -11.99 -3.78
CA GLU A 47 -7.46 -11.47 -2.45
C GLU A 47 -7.11 -12.50 -1.38
N ALA A 48 -6.14 -12.18 -0.54
CA ALA A 48 -5.70 -13.05 0.55
C ALA A 48 -6.37 -12.72 1.90
N GLY A 49 -7.33 -11.80 1.90
CA GLY A 49 -8.07 -11.32 3.06
C GLY A 49 -8.77 -9.99 2.75
N LYS A 50 -9.64 -9.53 3.66
CA LYS A 50 -10.53 -8.37 3.47
C LYS A 50 -9.83 -7.09 3.00
N GLU A 51 -8.58 -6.89 3.38
CA GLU A 51 -7.82 -5.65 3.09
C GLU A 51 -6.57 -5.90 2.23
N MET A 52 -6.35 -7.13 1.75
CA MET A 52 -5.12 -7.54 1.05
C MET A 52 -5.42 -7.99 -0.38
N GLY A 53 -5.40 -7.02 -1.30
CA GLY A 53 -5.43 -7.25 -2.73
C GLY A 53 -4.02 -7.42 -3.31
N ILE A 54 -3.84 -8.41 -4.16
CA ILE A 54 -2.60 -8.68 -4.88
C ILE A 54 -2.88 -8.47 -6.37
N LEU A 55 -2.05 -7.67 -7.02
CA LEU A 55 -2.03 -7.51 -8.47
C LEU A 55 -0.92 -8.37 -9.07
N TYR A 56 -1.21 -9.04 -10.16
CA TYR A 56 -0.26 -9.87 -10.89
C TYR A 56 0.05 -9.25 -12.25
N LEU A 57 1.35 -9.15 -12.55
CA LEU A 57 1.83 -8.67 -13.83
C LEU A 57 3.06 -9.47 -14.26
N SER A 58 2.95 -10.17 -15.39
CA SER A 58 4.12 -10.78 -16.02
C SER A 58 5.00 -9.71 -16.66
N LEU A 59 6.32 -9.92 -16.65
CA LEU A 59 7.28 -8.99 -17.27
C LEU A 59 7.04 -8.84 -18.79
N LYS A 60 6.63 -9.92 -19.47
CA LYS A 60 6.28 -9.89 -20.90
C LYS A 60 5.12 -8.92 -21.16
N TRP A 61 4.10 -8.94 -20.31
CA TRP A 61 2.95 -8.04 -20.42
C TRP A 61 3.31 -6.60 -20.03
N HIS A 62 4.15 -6.40 -19.02
CA HIS A 62 4.62 -5.07 -18.62
C HIS A 62 5.33 -4.35 -19.78
N LYS A 63 6.17 -5.06 -20.53
CA LYS A 63 6.85 -4.52 -21.72
C LYS A 63 5.88 -4.09 -22.82
N LEU A 64 4.75 -4.80 -22.97
CA LEU A 64 3.72 -4.48 -23.96
C LEU A 64 2.80 -3.34 -23.49
N HIS A 65 2.61 -3.21 -22.18
CA HIS A 65 1.71 -2.24 -21.55
C HIS A 65 2.38 -1.51 -20.38
N PRO A 66 3.27 -0.53 -20.65
CA PRO A 66 4.11 0.10 -19.62
C PRO A 66 3.36 0.89 -18.53
N GLY A 67 2.07 1.23 -18.70
CA GLY A 67 1.25 1.91 -17.69
C GLY A 67 0.21 1.04 -16.97
N TYR A 68 0.16 -0.27 -17.27
CA TYR A 68 -0.91 -1.15 -16.77
C TYR A 68 -0.96 -1.17 -15.24
N ILE A 69 0.16 -1.45 -14.57
CA ILE A 69 0.16 -1.65 -13.11
C ILE A 69 -0.22 -0.37 -12.35
N GLU A 70 0.22 0.78 -12.83
CA GLU A 70 -0.11 2.08 -12.25
C GLU A 70 -1.62 2.37 -12.38
N THR A 71 -2.17 2.14 -13.58
CA THR A 71 -3.61 2.29 -13.84
C THR A 71 -4.43 1.36 -12.94
N ARG A 72 -3.97 0.13 -12.75
CA ARG A 72 -4.61 -0.88 -11.89
C ARG A 72 -4.53 -0.49 -10.42
N MET A 73 -3.38 -0.02 -9.94
CA MET A 73 -3.24 0.48 -8.57
C MET A 73 -4.23 1.62 -8.30
N ASN A 74 -4.37 2.56 -9.24
CA ASN A 74 -5.27 3.70 -9.08
C ASN A 74 -6.76 3.32 -9.17
N SER A 75 -7.12 2.34 -9.99
CA SER A 75 -8.53 1.95 -10.23
C SER A 75 -9.05 0.95 -9.19
N ASP A 76 -8.21 0.02 -8.74
CA ASP A 76 -8.62 -1.12 -7.93
C ASP A 76 -8.25 -0.99 -6.47
N GLY A 77 -7.19 -0.24 -6.17
CA GLY A 77 -6.67 -0.20 -4.81
C GLY A 77 -7.37 0.82 -3.91
N ALA A 78 -8.46 1.45 -4.34
CA ALA A 78 -9.29 2.23 -3.42
C ALA A 78 -9.90 1.37 -2.29
N ASP A 79 -10.17 0.08 -2.58
CA ASP A 79 -10.81 -0.85 -1.64
C ASP A 79 -9.82 -1.71 -0.83
N TYR A 80 -8.54 -1.70 -1.21
CA TYR A 80 -7.48 -2.39 -0.48
C TYR A 80 -6.60 -1.36 0.22
N ILE A 81 -5.93 -1.73 1.31
CA ILE A 81 -4.91 -0.86 1.90
C ILE A 81 -3.74 -0.81 0.91
N ILE A 82 -3.79 0.06 -0.11
CA ILE A 82 -2.59 0.37 -0.88
C ILE A 82 -1.65 1.06 0.09
N LYS A 83 -0.57 0.35 0.43
CA LYS A 83 0.57 0.80 1.22
C LYS A 83 1.40 1.92 0.55
N GLN A 84 0.81 2.78 -0.29
CA GLN A 84 1.49 3.97 -0.83
C GLN A 84 1.89 4.89 0.34
N ILE A 85 0.96 5.10 1.28
CA ILE A 85 1.24 5.84 2.52
C ILE A 85 2.33 5.12 3.33
N GLN A 86 2.28 3.79 3.43
CA GLN A 86 3.30 3.07 4.21
C GLN A 86 4.70 3.21 3.60
N ARG A 87 4.87 3.14 2.28
CA ARG A 87 6.19 3.37 1.66
C ARG A 87 6.69 4.80 1.87
N ALA A 88 5.80 5.79 1.79
CA ALA A 88 6.13 7.17 2.10
C ALA A 88 6.50 7.34 3.59
N VAL A 89 5.78 6.67 4.49
CA VAL A 89 6.08 6.63 5.92
C VAL A 89 7.44 5.98 6.17
N ASP A 90 7.71 4.82 5.56
CA ASP A 90 8.98 4.10 5.72
C ASP A 90 10.17 4.94 5.23
N LEU A 91 10.01 5.65 4.10
CA LEU A 91 11.00 6.60 3.59
C LEU A 91 11.27 7.73 4.60
N LEU A 92 10.21 8.37 5.10
CA LEU A 92 10.33 9.49 6.05
C LEU A 92 10.88 9.04 7.40
N CYS A 93 10.53 7.84 7.87
CA CYS A 93 11.10 7.23 9.06
C CYS A 93 12.60 6.88 8.90
N GLY A 94 13.11 6.83 7.66
CA GLY A 94 14.56 6.75 7.41
C GLY A 94 15.31 8.04 7.80
N ILE A 95 14.61 9.16 7.97
CA ILE A 95 15.19 10.43 8.42
C ILE A 95 15.39 10.39 9.93
N ARG A 96 16.54 10.85 10.39
CA ARG A 96 16.89 10.89 11.83
C ARG A 96 15.79 11.61 12.63
N SER A 97 15.37 10.98 13.73
CA SER A 97 14.39 11.52 14.70
C SER A 97 12.96 11.68 14.17
N ILE A 98 12.63 11.10 13.02
CA ILE A 98 11.25 11.03 12.50
C ILE A 98 10.63 9.69 12.88
N SER A 99 9.48 9.74 13.56
CA SER A 99 8.69 8.56 13.91
C SER A 99 7.54 8.33 12.94
N THR A 100 6.89 7.16 13.01
CA THR A 100 5.72 6.82 12.19
C THR A 100 4.60 7.86 12.31
N SER A 101 4.35 8.37 13.52
CA SER A 101 3.30 9.39 13.73
C SER A 101 3.68 10.74 13.13
N ASP A 102 4.95 11.13 13.17
CA ASP A 102 5.44 12.34 12.50
C ASP A 102 5.29 12.21 10.98
N ALA A 103 5.70 11.07 10.42
CA ALA A 103 5.62 10.80 8.99
C ALA A 103 4.16 10.83 8.48
N GLN A 104 3.22 10.23 9.23
CA GLN A 104 1.80 10.30 8.91
C GLN A 104 1.26 11.74 8.94
N ARG A 105 1.66 12.54 9.94
CA ARG A 105 1.26 13.97 10.03
C ARG A 105 1.83 14.80 8.90
N LEU A 106 3.09 14.58 8.53
CA LEU A 106 3.73 15.24 7.38
C LEU A 106 2.98 14.94 6.09
N ILE A 107 2.67 13.66 5.84
CA ILE A 107 1.91 13.26 4.65
C ILE A 107 0.51 13.90 4.67
N GLY A 108 -0.17 13.90 5.82
CA GLY A 108 -1.49 14.53 5.96
C GLY A 108 -1.48 16.06 5.78
N THR A 109 -0.40 16.73 6.17
CA THR A 109 -0.28 18.20 6.12
C THR A 109 0.21 18.71 4.77
N PHE A 110 1.16 18.01 4.15
CA PHE A 110 1.79 18.43 2.90
C PHE A 110 1.23 17.72 1.66
N GLY A 111 0.49 16.61 1.83
CA GLY A 111 -0.16 15.85 0.77
C GLY A 111 0.78 14.98 -0.09
N SER A 112 2.06 15.33 -0.23
CA SER A 112 3.02 14.55 -1.02
C SER A 112 4.46 14.66 -0.51
N ILE A 113 5.29 13.66 -0.80
CA ILE A 113 6.74 13.69 -0.51
C ILE A 113 7.41 14.85 -1.25
N ALA A 114 6.99 15.14 -2.48
CA ALA A 114 7.54 16.26 -3.26
C ALA A 114 7.28 17.60 -2.56
N ALA A 115 6.09 17.80 -1.99
CA ALA A 115 5.80 18.99 -1.21
C ALA A 115 6.62 19.07 0.09
N ILE A 116 6.88 17.94 0.76
CA ILE A 116 7.74 17.87 1.95
C ILE A 116 9.19 18.20 1.59
N ALA A 117 9.72 17.60 0.52
CA ALA A 117 11.12 17.76 0.10
C ALA A 117 11.45 19.21 -0.32
N ASN A 118 10.49 19.89 -0.94
CA ASN A 118 10.67 21.27 -1.39
C ASN A 118 10.28 22.33 -0.33
N ALA A 119 9.71 21.93 0.80
CA ALA A 119 9.35 22.85 1.87
C ALA A 119 10.59 23.50 2.52
N ASP A 120 10.40 24.71 3.06
CA ASP A 120 11.37 25.38 3.92
C ASP A 120 11.25 24.89 5.37
N ILE A 121 12.26 25.21 6.18
CA ILE A 121 12.33 24.79 7.59
C ILE A 121 11.16 25.37 8.39
N GLU A 122 10.73 26.61 8.07
CA GLU A 122 9.61 27.28 8.74
C GLU A 122 8.29 26.52 8.50
N ARG A 123 7.95 26.21 7.25
CA ARG A 123 6.73 25.47 6.91
C ARG A 123 6.76 24.06 7.48
N LEU A 124 7.93 23.39 7.50
CA LEU A 124 8.09 22.11 8.18
C LEU A 124 7.81 22.23 9.69
N SER A 125 8.31 23.29 10.33
CA SER A 125 8.11 23.55 11.77
C SER A 125 6.67 23.90 12.13
N LEU A 126 5.87 24.38 11.18
CA LEU A 126 4.42 24.62 11.37
C LEU A 126 3.60 23.32 11.42
N CYS A 127 4.19 22.17 11.07
CA CYS A 127 3.50 20.88 11.17
C CYS A 127 3.25 20.53 12.66
N PRO A 128 2.00 20.24 13.07
CA PRO A 128 1.67 20.01 14.47
C PRO A 128 2.52 18.91 15.14
N GLY A 129 3.26 19.27 16.19
CA GLY A 129 4.13 18.36 16.93
C GLY A 129 5.47 18.05 16.25
N LEU A 130 5.79 18.74 15.15
CA LEU A 130 7.11 18.70 14.51
C LEU A 130 7.96 19.84 15.10
N GLY A 131 8.93 19.49 15.95
CA GLY A 131 9.86 20.48 16.52
C GLY A 131 10.93 20.93 15.52
N PRO A 132 11.68 22.00 15.84
CA PRO A 132 12.68 22.60 14.93
C PRO A 132 13.77 21.59 14.52
N VAL A 133 14.22 20.73 15.44
CA VAL A 133 15.21 19.69 15.17
C VAL A 133 14.74 18.70 14.09
N LYS A 134 13.46 18.32 14.11
CA LYS A 134 12.88 17.41 13.12
C LYS A 134 12.77 18.10 11.76
N ALA A 135 12.34 19.36 11.75
CA ALA A 135 12.25 20.17 10.53
C ALA A 135 13.63 20.33 9.86
N GLU A 136 14.66 20.62 10.64
CA GLU A 136 16.04 20.74 10.15
C GLU A 136 16.58 19.42 9.59
N ASN A 137 16.33 18.29 10.27
CA ASN A 137 16.73 16.97 9.78
C ASN A 137 16.07 16.62 8.44
N ILE A 138 14.78 16.92 8.28
CA ILE A 138 14.04 16.69 7.02
C ILE A 138 14.60 17.57 5.91
N PHE A 139 14.74 18.87 6.16
CA PHE A 139 15.25 19.83 5.20
C PHE A 139 16.64 19.46 4.70
N THR A 140 17.50 19.06 5.62
CA THR A 140 18.87 18.63 5.34
C THR A 140 18.88 17.32 4.56
N PHE A 141 18.09 16.32 4.98
CA PHE A 141 18.02 15.02 4.31
C PHE A 141 17.75 15.12 2.81
N PHE A 142 16.77 15.93 2.40
CA PHE A 142 16.43 16.08 0.98
C PHE A 142 17.41 16.94 0.17
N ARG A 143 18.36 17.61 0.83
CA ARG A 143 19.35 18.51 0.21
C ARG A 143 20.78 18.00 0.29
N ILE A 144 21.03 16.89 1.00
CA ILE A 144 22.35 16.25 1.04
C ILE A 144 22.65 15.67 -0.35
N PRO A 145 23.84 15.94 -0.93
CA PRO A 145 24.24 15.33 -2.19
C PRO A 145 24.43 13.81 -2.02
N PHE A 146 23.95 13.05 -3.01
CA PHE A 146 24.04 11.57 -3.00
C PHE A 146 25.48 11.06 -3.11
N ILE A 147 26.38 11.85 -3.70
CA ILE A 147 27.78 11.50 -3.89
C ILE A 147 28.60 12.44 -3.02
N LYS A 148 29.42 11.88 -2.14
CA LYS A 148 30.46 12.65 -1.45
C LYS A 148 31.54 12.96 -2.48
N THR A 149 31.68 14.23 -2.82
CA THR A 149 32.84 14.75 -3.56
C THR A 149 34.11 14.58 -2.73
#